data_AF-A0A5B9QCN4-F1
#
_entry.id   AF-A0A5B9QCN4-F1
#
_cell.length_a   1.000
_cell.length_b   1.000
_cell.length_c   1.000
_cell.angle_alpha   90.00
_cell.angle_beta   90.00
_cell.angle_gamma   90.00
#
_symmetry.space_group_name_H-M   'P 1'
#
loop_
_entity.id
_entity.type
_entity.pdbx_description
1 polymer ?
#
loop_
_entity_poly.entity_id
_entity_poly.type
_entity_poly.pdbx_seq_one_letter_code
_entity_poly.pdbx_strand_id
1 'polypeptide(L)'
;MISLKTEWNILTLLVTFALPVSPVLAVSIETVLVGNPHNAPDHDYFAPGNVLQQGPNDGGRGSVAYNYEIGKYLVTNAQYAEFLNAVASEDAHLLYNTAMNSAIYGGITRSGTSGNYSYTLKPNMAHKPITQVNFWDAARFTNWLHNGQPTGAQDDTTTEDGVYTLGGVTVPDNLSVFRNVGAKWFLPNEDEWYKAAFHQPASQGGDSDDYWMFPTASNVQPITATADSVGNISNPGSNVASYQGTANWNGSTNGNLTTVGSAGPLSESYYGTADMAGNAWDWLETIVYTSVNVRDEDGRRVWGAGHDNNPTNFRADHNVHHFVATEDRRNLGFRVARYAQEALFAGDFDLDDDVDENDLTDPTLGWSARYGIDLDGSDFLNWQRQFGSSDVPQTSSATVVPEPSSSLLLIGLVTVAGRFLYRDIGGLG
;
A
#
# COMPACT_ATOMS: atom_id res chain seq x y z
N MET A 1 -75.52 24.12 43.70
CA MET A 1 -74.17 23.70 44.11
C MET A 1 -73.55 22.94 42.94
N ILE A 2 -72.83 23.65 42.08
CA ILE A 2 -72.23 23.11 40.87
C ILE A 2 -70.78 22.78 41.20
N SER A 3 -70.43 21.51 41.01
CA SER A 3 -69.11 20.92 41.25
C SER A 3 -68.19 21.25 40.07
N LEU A 4 -67.04 21.87 40.33
CA LEU A 4 -65.95 22.00 39.36
C LEU A 4 -64.86 21.00 39.75
N LYS A 5 -64.67 19.98 38.92
CA LYS A 5 -63.51 19.08 38.97
C LYS A 5 -62.36 19.75 38.22
N THR A 6 -61.23 19.93 38.89
CA THR A 6 -59.97 20.38 38.28
C THR A 6 -59.14 19.14 37.97
N GLU A 7 -58.98 18.81 36.70
CA GLU A 7 -58.08 17.74 36.24
C GLU A 7 -56.69 18.32 35.97
N TRP A 8 -55.67 17.73 36.58
CA TRP A 8 -54.27 18.08 36.37
C TRP A 8 -53.71 17.19 35.25
N ASN A 9 -53.49 17.76 34.06
CA ASN A 9 -52.74 17.09 33.00
C ASN A 9 -51.24 17.21 33.29
N ILE A 10 -50.61 16.10 33.65
CA ILE A 10 -49.15 15.98 33.73
C ILE A 10 -48.64 15.77 32.30
N LEU A 11 -48.01 16.79 31.73
CA LEU A 11 -47.27 16.68 30.47
C LEU A 11 -45.90 16.06 30.76
N THR A 12 -45.66 14.82 30.35
CA THR A 12 -44.33 14.21 30.44
C THR A 12 -43.44 14.75 29.32
N LEU A 13 -42.50 15.63 29.67
CA LEU A 13 -41.47 16.12 28.75
C LEU A 13 -40.38 15.04 28.63
N LEU A 14 -40.38 14.29 27.52
CA LEU A 14 -39.24 13.44 27.15
C LEU A 14 -38.10 14.36 26.69
N VAL A 15 -37.09 14.55 27.54
CA VAL A 15 -35.83 15.18 27.17
C VAL A 15 -34.93 14.10 26.60
N THR A 16 -34.91 13.96 25.27
CA THR A 16 -33.87 13.20 24.57
C THR A 16 -32.54 13.92 24.73
N PHE A 17 -31.64 13.36 25.55
CA PHE A 17 -30.23 13.74 25.54
C PHE A 17 -29.61 13.19 24.25
N ALA A 18 -29.41 14.06 23.26
CA ALA A 18 -28.49 13.76 22.17
C ALA A 18 -27.08 13.71 22.77
N LEU A 19 -26.51 12.51 22.87
CA LEU A 19 -25.10 12.36 23.21
C LEU A 19 -24.28 13.09 22.12
N PRO A 20 -23.20 13.80 22.48
CA PRO A 20 -22.32 14.39 21.49
C PRO A 20 -21.72 13.26 20.66
N VAL A 21 -22.11 13.17 19.39
CA VAL A 21 -21.40 12.37 18.39
C VAL A 21 -20.06 13.09 18.19
N SER A 22 -18.98 12.53 18.75
CA SER A 22 -17.63 12.97 18.39
C SER A 22 -17.50 12.85 16.88
N PRO A 23 -16.98 13.88 16.17
CA PRO A 23 -16.67 13.71 14.75
C PRO A 23 -15.67 12.56 14.63
N VAL A 24 -16.06 11.49 13.92
CA VAL A 24 -15.14 10.42 13.52
C VAL A 24 -14.07 11.11 12.66
N LEU A 25 -12.83 11.15 13.13
CA LEU A 25 -11.74 11.65 12.32
C LEU A 25 -11.45 10.58 11.26
N ALA A 26 -11.39 10.97 9.99
CA ALA A 26 -10.92 10.09 8.95
C ALA A 26 -9.50 9.60 9.30
N VAL A 27 -9.32 8.28 9.30
CA VAL A 27 -8.02 7.63 9.36
C VAL A 27 -7.14 8.17 8.24
N SER A 28 -5.96 8.65 8.61
CA SER A 28 -4.89 8.96 7.68
C SER A 28 -3.88 7.81 7.67
N ILE A 29 -3.48 7.38 6.48
CA ILE A 29 -2.37 6.45 6.29
C ILE A 29 -1.18 7.27 5.77
N GLU A 30 -0.13 7.38 6.58
CA GLU A 30 1.14 7.93 6.11
C GLU A 30 1.75 6.94 5.11
N THR A 31 2.09 7.43 3.93
CA THR A 31 2.67 6.63 2.85
C THR A 31 4.00 7.22 2.40
N VAL A 32 4.79 6.40 1.71
CA VAL A 32 6.01 6.81 1.01
C VAL A 32 5.91 6.38 -0.45
N LEU A 33 6.48 7.19 -1.34
CA LEU A 33 6.57 6.89 -2.77
C LEU A 33 7.64 5.81 -3.00
N VAL A 34 7.25 4.74 -3.69
CA VAL A 34 8.13 3.73 -4.23
C VAL A 34 8.26 3.96 -5.73
N GLY A 35 9.42 4.49 -6.12
CA GLY A 35 9.75 4.88 -7.49
C GLY A 35 10.46 3.80 -8.29
N ASN A 36 11.16 4.22 -9.35
CA ASN A 36 11.95 3.38 -10.26
C ASN A 36 11.08 2.32 -10.96
N PRO A 37 10.07 2.73 -11.76
CA PRO A 37 9.23 1.79 -12.51
C PRO A 37 10.07 0.91 -13.44
N HIS A 38 9.54 -0.25 -13.81
CA HIS A 38 10.20 -1.25 -14.66
C HIS A 38 11.56 -1.74 -14.15
N ASN A 39 11.77 -1.71 -12.84
CA ASN A 39 12.98 -2.27 -12.25
C ASN A 39 13.08 -3.78 -12.51
N ALA A 40 14.29 -4.25 -12.80
CA ALA A 40 14.52 -5.67 -12.99
C ALA A 40 14.24 -6.44 -11.69
N PRO A 41 13.70 -7.67 -11.76
CA PRO A 41 13.46 -8.47 -10.57
C PRO A 41 14.75 -9.00 -9.94
N ASP A 42 14.74 -9.18 -8.62
CA ASP A 42 15.79 -9.82 -7.83
C ASP A 42 15.82 -11.34 -8.10
N HIS A 43 17.00 -11.85 -8.50
CA HIS A 43 17.25 -13.26 -8.85
C HIS A 43 18.08 -14.01 -7.80
N ASP A 44 18.51 -13.36 -6.72
CA ASP A 44 19.39 -13.94 -5.70
C ASP A 44 18.75 -15.03 -4.82
N TYR A 45 17.53 -15.43 -5.17
CA TYR A 45 16.82 -16.60 -4.64
C TYR A 45 17.58 -17.94 -4.80
N PHE A 46 18.59 -18.01 -5.68
CA PHE A 46 19.29 -19.25 -6.02
C PHE A 46 20.71 -19.34 -5.44
N ALA A 47 20.84 -19.44 -4.12
CA ALA A 47 22.04 -20.09 -3.57
C ALA A 47 22.11 -21.54 -4.13
N PRO A 48 23.22 -21.96 -4.76
CA PRO A 48 23.31 -23.28 -5.38
C PRO A 48 23.15 -24.39 -4.33
N GLY A 49 22.00 -25.07 -4.35
CA GLY A 49 21.71 -26.24 -3.52
C GLY A 49 20.34 -26.29 -2.83
N ASN A 50 19.54 -25.22 -2.85
CA ASN A 50 18.19 -25.23 -2.30
C ASN A 50 17.14 -25.43 -3.40
N VAL A 51 16.63 -26.65 -3.50
CA VAL A 51 15.49 -27.00 -4.37
C VAL A 51 14.23 -26.96 -3.52
N LEU A 52 13.62 -25.80 -3.30
CA LEU A 52 12.35 -25.72 -2.57
C LEU A 52 11.31 -24.93 -3.38
N GLN A 53 10.28 -25.68 -3.77
CA GLN A 53 8.96 -25.35 -4.29
C GLN A 53 8.84 -24.11 -5.19
N GLN A 54 9.12 -24.39 -6.46
CA GLN A 54 8.72 -23.63 -7.64
C GLN A 54 7.26 -23.16 -7.53
N GLY A 55 7.05 -21.86 -7.42
CA GLY A 55 5.86 -21.24 -7.99
C GLY A 55 6.01 -21.21 -9.52
N PRO A 56 4.91 -21.16 -10.29
CA PRO A 56 4.94 -21.28 -11.76
C PRO A 56 5.67 -20.14 -12.51
N ASN A 57 6.21 -19.14 -11.80
CA ASN A 57 6.91 -17.98 -12.36
C ASN A 57 8.26 -17.79 -11.67
N ASP A 58 9.28 -18.48 -12.17
CA ASP A 58 10.70 -18.41 -11.82
C ASP A 58 11.40 -17.14 -12.38
N GLY A 59 10.69 -16.00 -12.32
CA GLY A 59 11.11 -14.71 -12.90
C GLY A 59 11.87 -13.75 -11.96
N GLY A 60 12.06 -14.12 -10.68
CA GLY A 60 12.58 -13.23 -9.63
C GLY A 60 11.48 -12.45 -8.89
N ARG A 61 11.84 -11.51 -8.01
CA ARG A 61 10.89 -10.73 -7.18
C ARG A 61 11.12 -9.23 -7.28
N GLY A 62 10.08 -8.46 -7.00
CA GLY A 62 10.17 -7.02 -6.82
C GLY A 62 10.11 -6.21 -8.10
N SER A 63 9.86 -6.82 -9.27
CA SER A 63 9.66 -6.08 -10.52
C SER A 63 8.30 -5.40 -10.50
N VAL A 64 8.27 -4.07 -10.55
CA VAL A 64 7.02 -3.29 -10.57
C VAL A 64 7.10 -2.27 -11.69
N ALA A 65 6.15 -2.32 -12.62
CA ALA A 65 6.10 -1.49 -13.83
C ALA A 65 5.75 -0.01 -13.56
N TYR A 66 5.30 0.32 -12.35
CA TYR A 66 4.73 1.63 -12.05
C TYR A 66 5.19 2.19 -10.70
N ASN A 67 4.97 3.49 -10.55
CA ASN A 67 5.11 4.19 -9.28
C ASN A 67 3.87 3.95 -8.38
N TYR A 68 4.10 3.70 -7.10
CA TYR A 68 3.04 3.54 -6.11
C TYR A 68 3.45 4.09 -4.76
N GLU A 69 2.47 4.32 -3.91
CA GLU A 69 2.70 4.69 -2.52
C GLU A 69 2.35 3.51 -1.63
N ILE A 70 3.19 3.23 -0.65
CA ILE A 70 2.95 2.18 0.34
C ILE A 70 2.95 2.78 1.74
N GLY A 71 2.13 2.23 2.62
CA GLY A 71 2.10 2.61 4.03
C GLY A 71 3.51 2.60 4.61
N LYS A 72 3.93 3.76 5.13
CA LYS A 72 5.23 3.91 5.78
C LYS A 72 5.38 2.91 6.93
N TYR A 73 4.27 2.63 7.59
CA TYR A 73 4.13 1.73 8.71
C TYR A 73 3.06 0.66 8.43
N LEU A 74 3.08 -0.42 9.21
CA LEU A 74 1.90 -1.27 9.43
C LEU A 74 0.71 -0.43 9.92
N VAL A 75 -0.51 -0.85 9.58
CA VAL A 75 -1.73 -0.28 10.17
C VAL A 75 -1.69 -0.44 11.68
N THR A 76 -2.08 0.60 12.41
CA THR A 76 -1.98 0.66 13.87
C THR A 76 -3.30 0.26 14.55
N ASN A 77 -3.23 -0.11 15.83
CA ASN A 77 -4.44 -0.35 16.63
C ASN A 77 -5.38 0.88 16.66
N ALA A 78 -4.83 2.11 16.66
CA ALA A 78 -5.64 3.33 16.61
C ALA A 78 -6.47 3.41 15.33
N GLN A 79 -5.83 3.20 14.17
CA GLN A 79 -6.51 3.22 12.87
C GLN A 79 -7.56 2.10 12.76
N TYR A 80 -7.22 0.89 13.24
CA TYR A 80 -8.16 -0.23 13.22
C TYR A 80 -9.32 -0.05 14.21
N ALA A 81 -9.11 0.61 15.36
CA ALA A 81 -10.18 0.92 16.30
C ALA A 81 -11.19 1.92 15.73
N GLU A 82 -10.75 2.92 14.96
CA GLU A 82 -11.66 3.81 14.22
C GLU A 82 -12.49 3.03 13.20
N PHE A 83 -11.87 2.14 12.43
CA PHE A 83 -12.57 1.22 11.53
C PHE A 83 -13.63 0.38 12.25
N LEU A 84 -13.27 -0.29 13.35
CA LEU A 84 -14.22 -1.08 14.13
C LEU A 84 -15.38 -0.24 14.68
N ASN A 85 -15.12 0.98 15.17
CA ASN A 85 -16.18 1.88 15.62
C ASN A 85 -17.08 2.38 14.47
N ALA A 86 -16.57 2.45 13.23
CA ALA A 86 -17.35 2.86 12.07
C ALA A 86 -18.28 1.75 11.54
N VAL A 87 -17.85 0.47 11.58
CA VAL A 87 -18.60 -0.61 10.88
C VAL A 87 -19.00 -1.80 11.77
N ALA A 88 -18.42 -1.97 12.95
CA ALA A 88 -18.56 -3.18 13.75
C ALA A 88 -19.47 -3.04 14.99
N SER A 89 -20.55 -2.26 14.90
CA SER A 89 -21.52 -2.15 16.00
C SER A 89 -22.18 -3.51 16.33
N GLU A 90 -22.43 -4.33 15.31
CA GLU A 90 -22.82 -5.74 15.40
C GLU A 90 -21.65 -6.72 15.22
N ASP A 91 -20.67 -6.35 14.40
CA ASP A 91 -19.50 -7.15 14.04
C ASP A 91 -19.84 -8.47 13.31
N ALA A 92 -20.66 -8.36 12.26
CA ALA A 92 -21.23 -9.50 11.53
C ALA A 92 -20.17 -10.44 10.90
N HIS A 93 -19.00 -9.90 10.55
CA HIS A 93 -17.88 -10.64 9.97
C HIS A 93 -16.71 -10.85 10.93
N LEU A 94 -16.91 -10.66 12.24
CA LEU A 94 -15.93 -10.98 13.28
C LEU A 94 -14.58 -10.25 13.12
N LEU A 95 -14.62 -8.98 12.68
CA LEU A 95 -13.45 -8.11 12.49
C LEU A 95 -12.65 -7.91 13.78
N TYR A 96 -13.29 -8.07 14.93
CA TYR A 96 -12.64 -8.02 16.23
C TYR A 96 -12.37 -9.41 16.78
N ASN A 97 -11.09 -9.77 16.84
CA ASN A 97 -10.65 -10.93 17.61
C ASN A 97 -10.62 -10.59 19.11
N THR A 98 -11.25 -11.41 19.95
CA THR A 98 -11.26 -11.23 21.41
C THR A 98 -9.87 -11.22 22.06
N ALA A 99 -8.87 -11.82 21.41
CA ALA A 99 -7.47 -11.76 21.80
C ALA A 99 -6.90 -10.33 21.74
N MET A 100 -7.48 -9.42 20.96
CA MET A 100 -7.08 -8.01 20.92
C MET A 100 -7.21 -7.37 22.32
N ASN A 101 -8.12 -7.88 23.15
CA ASN A 101 -8.22 -7.49 24.55
C ASN A 101 -7.40 -8.39 25.48
N SER A 102 -7.58 -9.71 25.36
CA SER A 102 -7.06 -10.67 26.36
C SER A 102 -5.55 -10.97 26.22
N ALA A 103 -4.98 -10.84 25.02
CA ALA A 103 -3.56 -11.09 24.80
C ALA A 103 -2.68 -9.89 25.18
N ILE A 104 -1.44 -10.17 25.58
CA ILE A 104 -0.44 -9.15 25.94
C ILE A 104 0.01 -8.30 24.74
N TYR A 105 -0.15 -8.82 23.53
CA TYR A 105 0.16 -8.17 22.26
C TYR A 105 -1.05 -7.42 21.67
N GLY A 106 -2.26 -7.70 22.15
CA GLY A 106 -3.49 -7.08 21.65
C GLY A 106 -3.66 -5.65 22.16
N GLY A 107 -4.19 -4.77 21.31
CA GLY A 107 -4.28 -3.34 21.58
C GLY A 107 -5.69 -2.75 21.77
N ILE A 108 -6.76 -3.53 21.61
CA ILE A 108 -8.13 -3.01 21.52
C ILE A 108 -9.06 -3.75 22.49
N THR A 109 -9.86 -3.01 23.24
CA THR A 109 -10.91 -3.50 24.14
C THR A 109 -12.28 -3.21 23.54
N ARG A 110 -13.09 -4.25 23.33
CA ARG A 110 -14.52 -4.13 22.98
C ARG A 110 -15.40 -4.06 24.23
N SER A 111 -16.36 -3.15 24.23
CA SER A 111 -17.41 -2.99 25.26
C SER A 111 -18.80 -2.94 24.63
N GLY A 112 -19.84 -3.20 25.42
CA GLY A 112 -21.24 -3.19 24.96
C GLY A 112 -21.74 -4.57 24.52
N THR A 113 -22.78 -4.58 23.71
CA THR A 113 -23.44 -5.78 23.16
C THR A 113 -23.60 -5.64 21.65
N SER A 114 -23.78 -6.74 20.94
CA SER A 114 -24.07 -6.73 19.50
C SER A 114 -25.18 -5.73 19.15
N GLY A 115 -24.94 -4.95 18.10
CA GLY A 115 -25.72 -3.79 17.67
C GLY A 115 -25.30 -2.46 18.33
N ASN A 116 -24.47 -2.50 19.38
CA ASN A 116 -23.99 -1.35 20.14
C ASN A 116 -22.56 -1.57 20.70
N TYR A 117 -21.71 -2.32 19.99
CA TYR A 117 -20.31 -2.45 20.39
C TYR A 117 -19.57 -1.11 20.25
N SER A 118 -18.58 -0.92 21.13
CA SER A 118 -17.62 0.18 21.08
C SER A 118 -16.22 -0.36 21.33
N TYR A 119 -15.23 0.26 20.70
CA TYR A 119 -13.85 -0.21 20.66
C TYR A 119 -12.92 0.88 21.16
N THR A 120 -12.15 0.59 22.20
CA THR A 120 -11.23 1.54 22.84
C THR A 120 -9.83 0.97 22.93
N LEU A 121 -8.83 1.83 22.88
CA LEU A 121 -7.43 1.43 22.92
C LEU A 121 -6.98 1.05 24.33
N LYS A 122 -6.16 0.00 24.42
CA LYS A 122 -5.42 -0.33 25.63
C LYS A 122 -4.27 0.68 25.84
N PRO A 123 -3.85 0.94 27.10
CA PRO A 123 -2.74 1.86 27.38
C PRO A 123 -1.48 1.51 26.57
N ASN A 124 -0.86 2.53 25.96
CA ASN A 124 0.39 2.44 25.17
C ASN A 124 0.32 1.56 23.89
N MET A 125 -0.88 1.13 23.47
CA MET A 125 -1.07 0.25 22.31
C MET A 125 -1.47 0.98 21.04
N ALA A 126 -1.85 2.26 21.12
CA ALA A 126 -2.37 3.06 20.00
C ALA A 126 -1.53 2.96 18.72
N HIS A 127 -0.20 3.10 18.85
CA HIS A 127 0.75 3.13 17.75
C HIS A 127 1.52 1.82 17.57
N LYS A 128 1.03 0.72 18.15
CA LYS A 128 1.53 -0.63 17.84
C LYS A 128 0.80 -1.13 16.59
N PRO A 129 1.44 -1.96 15.75
CA PRO A 129 0.76 -2.63 14.65
C PRO A 129 -0.52 -3.32 15.14
N ILE A 130 -1.59 -3.23 14.36
CA ILE A 130 -2.71 -4.13 14.53
C ILE A 130 -2.24 -5.55 14.21
N THR A 131 -2.57 -6.49 15.08
CA THR A 131 -2.35 -7.91 14.83
C THR A 131 -3.58 -8.70 15.25
N GLN A 132 -3.57 -10.01 15.03
CA GLN A 132 -4.71 -10.88 15.26
C GLN A 132 -5.89 -10.52 14.35
N VAL A 133 -5.51 -10.20 13.12
CA VAL A 133 -6.39 -9.99 11.98
C VAL A 133 -6.03 -11.03 10.93
N ASN A 134 -7.03 -11.62 10.31
CA ASN A 134 -6.85 -12.48 9.16
C ASN A 134 -6.82 -11.65 7.87
N PHE A 135 -6.63 -12.32 6.72
CA PHE A 135 -6.56 -11.61 5.43
C PHE A 135 -7.88 -10.89 5.10
N TRP A 136 -9.02 -11.47 5.47
CA TRP A 136 -10.34 -10.91 5.20
C TRP A 136 -10.63 -9.67 6.03
N ASP A 137 -10.13 -9.62 7.26
CA ASP A 137 -10.17 -8.41 8.10
C ASP A 137 -9.36 -7.27 7.46
N ALA A 138 -8.15 -7.58 6.96
CA ALA A 138 -7.30 -6.64 6.25
C ALA A 138 -7.94 -6.16 4.93
N ALA A 139 -8.55 -7.07 4.17
CA ALA A 139 -9.27 -6.74 2.94
C ALA A 139 -10.47 -5.83 3.20
N ARG A 140 -11.27 -6.09 4.25
CA ARG A 140 -12.41 -5.26 4.65
C ARG A 140 -11.99 -3.88 5.12
N PHE A 141 -10.91 -3.78 5.89
CA PHE A 141 -10.32 -2.48 6.25
C PHE A 141 -9.91 -1.70 5.00
N THR A 142 -9.32 -2.39 4.03
CA THR A 142 -8.87 -1.78 2.77
C THR A 142 -10.05 -1.32 1.89
N ASN A 143 -11.13 -2.12 1.81
CA ASN A 143 -12.39 -1.68 1.19
C ASN A 143 -12.97 -0.45 1.87
N TRP A 144 -12.97 -0.41 3.20
CA TRP A 144 -13.45 0.75 3.95
C TRP A 144 -12.63 2.01 3.64
N LEU A 145 -11.30 1.90 3.56
CA LEU A 145 -10.44 3.00 3.08
C LEU A 145 -10.77 3.40 1.63
N HIS A 146 -10.91 2.43 0.73
CA HIS A 146 -11.26 2.64 -0.67
C HIS A 146 -12.59 3.41 -0.82
N ASN A 147 -13.58 3.07 0.02
CA ASN A 147 -14.92 3.66 0.00
C ASN A 147 -15.01 5.02 0.69
N GLY A 148 -13.89 5.59 1.15
CA GLY A 148 -13.87 6.90 1.81
C GLY A 148 -14.34 6.85 3.27
N GLN A 149 -14.15 5.70 3.92
CA GLN A 149 -14.34 5.50 5.36
C GLN A 149 -15.77 5.74 5.88
N PRO A 150 -16.81 5.22 5.21
CA PRO A 150 -18.19 5.41 5.66
C PRO A 150 -18.46 4.73 7.01
N THR A 151 -19.45 5.23 7.74
CA THR A 151 -20.02 4.58 8.93
C THR A 151 -21.30 3.87 8.53
N GLY A 152 -21.46 2.61 8.91
CA GLY A 152 -22.62 1.83 8.47
C GLY A 152 -22.52 0.34 8.84
N ALA A 153 -23.45 -0.45 8.30
CA ALA A 153 -23.36 -1.91 8.39
C ALA A 153 -22.20 -2.42 7.51
N GLN A 154 -21.71 -3.63 7.79
CA GLN A 154 -20.69 -4.29 6.97
C GLN A 154 -21.33 -4.87 5.70
N ASP A 155 -21.51 -4.01 4.69
CA ASP A 155 -22.16 -4.30 3.40
C ASP A 155 -21.33 -3.74 2.23
N ASP A 156 -21.85 -3.86 1.01
CA ASP A 156 -21.18 -3.45 -0.23
C ASP A 156 -20.83 -1.95 -0.27
N THR A 157 -21.49 -1.12 0.55
CA THR A 157 -21.21 0.32 0.61
C THR A 157 -20.09 0.67 1.60
N THR A 158 -19.66 -0.29 2.43
CA THR A 158 -18.63 -0.06 3.47
C THR A 158 -17.45 -1.02 3.33
N THR A 159 -17.64 -2.32 3.50
CA THR A 159 -16.57 -3.32 3.64
C THR A 159 -16.62 -4.47 2.66
N GLU A 160 -17.77 -4.79 2.08
CA GLU A 160 -17.95 -6.02 1.29
C GLU A 160 -17.71 -5.84 -0.21
N ASP A 161 -17.61 -4.59 -0.68
CA ASP A 161 -17.22 -4.26 -2.04
C ASP A 161 -16.35 -2.99 -2.07
N GLY A 162 -15.57 -2.82 -3.14
CA GLY A 162 -14.56 -1.76 -3.26
C GLY A 162 -13.37 -2.25 -4.07
N VAL A 163 -12.18 -2.22 -3.47
CA VAL A 163 -10.98 -2.84 -4.08
C VAL A 163 -11.08 -4.37 -4.15
N TYR A 164 -11.81 -4.98 -3.23
CA TYR A 164 -12.05 -6.43 -3.20
C TYR A 164 -13.54 -6.70 -3.10
N THR A 165 -14.08 -7.51 -4.00
CA THR A 165 -15.48 -7.97 -3.87
C THR A 165 -15.53 -9.23 -3.00
N LEU A 166 -16.05 -9.11 -1.78
CA LEU A 166 -16.02 -10.16 -0.75
C LEU A 166 -17.34 -10.96 -0.65
N GLY A 167 -18.41 -10.47 -1.28
CA GLY A 167 -19.67 -11.20 -1.44
C GLY A 167 -20.50 -11.35 -0.16
N GLY A 168 -20.24 -10.54 0.88
CA GLY A 168 -21.03 -10.51 2.10
C GLY A 168 -20.93 -11.77 2.96
N VAL A 169 -19.89 -12.60 2.77
CA VAL A 169 -19.63 -13.80 3.56
C VAL A 169 -18.39 -13.61 4.43
N THR A 170 -18.41 -14.11 5.67
CA THR A 170 -17.30 -13.95 6.61
C THR A 170 -15.97 -14.45 6.06
N VAL A 171 -15.99 -15.60 5.36
CA VAL A 171 -14.84 -16.23 4.73
C VAL A 171 -15.12 -16.43 3.23
N PRO A 172 -14.68 -15.48 2.37
CA PRO A 172 -14.74 -15.61 0.93
C PRO A 172 -13.89 -16.78 0.39
N ASP A 173 -14.16 -17.17 -0.86
CA ASP A 173 -13.28 -18.09 -1.59
C ASP A 173 -11.95 -17.40 -1.89
N ASN A 174 -10.86 -17.95 -1.36
CA ASN A 174 -9.52 -17.39 -1.48
C ASN A 174 -9.10 -17.18 -2.94
N LEU A 175 -9.57 -18.04 -3.86
CA LEU A 175 -9.22 -18.00 -5.27
C LEU A 175 -10.10 -17.08 -6.12
N SER A 176 -11.13 -16.46 -5.54
CA SER A 176 -12.02 -15.54 -6.27
C SER A 176 -11.75 -14.06 -5.95
N VAL A 177 -11.03 -13.76 -4.87
CA VAL A 177 -10.79 -12.39 -4.44
C VAL A 177 -9.48 -11.86 -5.01
N PHE A 178 -9.60 -10.94 -5.95
CA PHE A 178 -8.51 -10.20 -6.60
C PHE A 178 -8.75 -8.69 -6.49
N ARG A 179 -7.69 -7.90 -6.67
CA ARG A 179 -7.77 -6.45 -6.76
C ARG A 179 -8.66 -6.05 -7.94
N ASN A 180 -9.71 -5.28 -7.68
CA ASN A 180 -10.57 -4.68 -8.69
C ASN A 180 -9.86 -3.52 -9.38
N VAL A 181 -10.18 -3.30 -10.66
CA VAL A 181 -9.74 -2.13 -11.42
C VAL A 181 -10.26 -0.84 -10.77
N GLY A 182 -9.47 0.24 -10.81
CA GLY A 182 -9.81 1.51 -10.16
C GLY A 182 -9.53 1.53 -8.65
N ALA A 183 -8.66 0.64 -8.16
CA ALA A 183 -8.29 0.57 -6.75
C ALA A 183 -7.67 1.90 -6.25
N LYS A 184 -8.30 2.52 -5.23
CA LYS A 184 -7.77 3.71 -4.54
C LYS A 184 -6.83 3.37 -3.38
N TRP A 185 -7.04 2.20 -2.79
CA TRP A 185 -6.25 1.57 -1.75
C TRP A 185 -6.31 0.06 -1.99
N PHE A 186 -5.21 -0.64 -1.71
CA PHE A 186 -5.07 -2.09 -1.86
C PHE A 186 -4.08 -2.64 -0.82
N LEU A 187 -4.10 -3.95 -0.56
CA LEU A 187 -2.98 -4.62 0.08
C LEU A 187 -1.87 -4.81 -0.98
N PRO A 188 -0.60 -4.56 -0.65
CA PRO A 188 0.47 -4.76 -1.61
C PRO A 188 0.57 -6.23 -2.02
N ASN A 189 0.90 -6.47 -3.28
CA ASN A 189 1.32 -7.79 -3.75
C ASN A 189 2.80 -8.06 -3.36
N GLU A 190 3.28 -9.27 -3.63
CA GLU A 190 4.64 -9.71 -3.31
C GLU A 190 5.71 -8.82 -3.93
N ASP A 191 5.58 -8.44 -5.20
CA ASP A 191 6.56 -7.60 -5.88
C ASP A 191 6.55 -6.16 -5.34
N GLU A 192 5.37 -5.58 -5.10
CA GLU A 192 5.21 -4.26 -4.48
C GLU A 192 5.79 -4.22 -3.05
N TRP A 193 5.57 -5.26 -2.24
CA TRP A 193 6.17 -5.28 -0.89
C TRP A 193 7.69 -5.48 -0.97
N TYR A 194 8.15 -6.39 -1.83
CA TYR A 194 9.56 -6.74 -1.95
C TYR A 194 10.40 -5.58 -2.47
N LYS A 195 9.94 -4.87 -3.51
CA LYS A 195 10.59 -3.67 -4.01
C LYS A 195 10.71 -2.60 -2.93
N ALA A 196 9.63 -2.33 -2.21
CA ALA A 196 9.61 -1.34 -1.14
C ALA A 196 10.57 -1.68 0.02
N ALA A 197 10.83 -2.97 0.26
CA ALA A 197 11.74 -3.43 1.30
C ALA A 197 13.21 -3.37 0.87
N PHE A 198 13.52 -3.94 -0.29
CA PHE A 198 14.90 -4.34 -0.62
C PHE A 198 15.54 -3.53 -1.73
N HIS A 199 14.74 -2.99 -2.67
CA HIS A 199 15.30 -2.40 -3.87
C HIS A 199 15.89 -1.00 -3.62
N GLN A 200 17.11 -0.80 -4.09
CA GLN A 200 17.75 0.49 -4.27
C GLN A 200 18.70 0.39 -5.47
N PRO A 201 18.53 1.21 -6.52
CA PRO A 201 19.45 1.17 -7.66
C PRO A 201 20.90 1.35 -7.21
N ALA A 202 21.82 0.51 -7.70
CA ALA A 202 23.26 0.61 -7.52
C ALA A 202 23.78 1.99 -7.94
N SER A 203 23.19 2.53 -9.01
CA SER A 203 23.45 3.88 -9.53
C SER A 203 23.06 5.00 -8.55
N GLN A 204 22.17 4.70 -7.60
CA GLN A 204 21.72 5.59 -6.52
C GLN A 204 22.32 5.17 -5.17
N GLY A 205 23.43 4.42 -5.17
CA GLY A 205 24.16 4.03 -3.97
C GLY A 205 23.63 2.77 -3.27
N GLY A 206 22.81 1.97 -3.96
CA GLY A 206 22.37 0.65 -3.51
C GLY A 206 23.46 -0.42 -3.59
N ASP A 207 23.07 -1.67 -3.35
CA ASP A 207 23.96 -2.81 -3.55
C ASP A 207 24.23 -3.06 -5.04
N SER A 208 25.24 -3.87 -5.34
CA SER A 208 25.72 -4.09 -6.71
C SER A 208 24.71 -4.73 -7.68
N ASP A 209 23.68 -5.37 -7.13
CA ASP A 209 22.58 -6.05 -7.82
C ASP A 209 21.25 -5.30 -7.71
N ASP A 210 21.27 -4.06 -7.22
CA ASP A 210 20.10 -3.21 -6.94
C ASP A 210 19.22 -3.65 -5.74
N TYR A 211 19.61 -4.68 -4.98
CA TYR A 211 18.81 -5.20 -3.87
C TYR A 211 19.62 -5.44 -2.58
N TRP A 212 19.13 -4.91 -1.47
CA TRP A 212 19.72 -5.19 -0.17
C TRP A 212 19.26 -6.55 0.40
N MET A 213 20.16 -7.25 1.10
CA MET A 213 19.80 -8.48 1.82
C MET A 213 18.72 -8.28 2.90
N PHE A 214 18.73 -7.12 3.57
CA PHE A 214 17.80 -6.78 4.63
C PHE A 214 17.03 -5.48 4.33
N PRO A 215 15.76 -5.36 4.78
CA PRO A 215 14.93 -4.19 4.49
C PRO A 215 15.43 -2.86 5.05
N THR A 216 16.44 -2.90 5.92
CA THR A 216 17.08 -1.76 6.59
C THR A 216 18.17 -1.12 5.73
N ALA A 217 18.08 -1.27 4.39
CA ALA A 217 19.07 -0.84 3.41
C ALA A 217 20.49 -1.32 3.74
N SER A 218 20.63 -2.61 4.05
CA SER A 218 21.92 -3.19 4.47
C SER A 218 22.07 -4.65 4.11
N ASN A 219 23.31 -5.05 3.81
CA ASN A 219 23.72 -6.47 3.72
C ASN A 219 24.14 -7.09 5.05
N VAL A 220 24.16 -6.28 6.11
CA VAL A 220 24.50 -6.73 7.46
C VAL A 220 23.22 -6.96 8.24
N GLN A 221 23.14 -8.08 8.94
CA GLN A 221 22.00 -8.41 9.80
C GLN A 221 21.68 -7.25 10.77
N PRO A 222 20.42 -6.81 10.89
CA PRO A 222 20.03 -5.74 11.79
C PRO A 222 20.37 -6.02 13.25
N ILE A 223 20.69 -4.98 14.00
CA ILE A 223 20.81 -5.00 15.45
C ILE A 223 19.40 -5.23 16.05
N THR A 224 19.29 -6.15 17.01
CA THR A 224 18.02 -6.41 17.71
C THR A 224 17.58 -5.20 18.53
N ALA A 225 16.32 -4.79 18.37
CA ALA A 225 15.73 -3.72 19.15
C ALA A 225 15.42 -4.12 20.60
N THR A 226 15.67 -3.23 21.54
CA THR A 226 15.16 -3.28 22.91
C THR A 226 14.01 -2.29 23.07
N ALA A 227 13.15 -2.47 24.08
CA ALA A 227 12.01 -1.59 24.33
C ALA A 227 12.17 -0.76 25.62
N ASP A 228 11.55 0.41 25.65
CA ASP A 228 11.27 1.15 26.88
C ASP A 228 10.00 0.63 27.59
N SER A 229 9.59 1.28 28.69
CA SER A 229 8.43 0.85 29.49
C SER A 229 7.08 0.97 28.79
N VAL A 230 7.00 1.69 27.66
CA VAL A 230 5.77 1.89 26.87
C VAL A 230 5.87 1.27 25.47
N GLY A 231 6.93 0.51 25.20
CA GLY A 231 7.11 -0.23 23.96
C GLY A 231 7.63 0.59 22.79
N ASN A 232 8.29 1.73 23.02
CA ASN A 232 9.12 2.34 21.98
C ASN A 232 10.47 1.65 21.95
N ILE A 233 11.10 1.58 20.78
CA ILE A 233 12.48 1.10 20.68
C ILE A 233 13.41 2.04 21.48
N SER A 234 14.19 1.46 22.41
CA SER A 234 15.07 2.20 23.32
C SER A 234 16.52 2.32 22.83
N ASN A 235 16.86 1.62 21.76
CA ASN A 235 18.12 1.70 21.04
C ASN A 235 17.92 2.07 19.55
N PRO A 236 17.21 3.17 19.22
CA PRO A 236 17.03 3.58 17.83
C PRO A 236 18.38 3.94 17.20
N GLY A 237 18.51 3.74 15.90
CA GLY A 237 19.78 3.97 15.22
C GLY A 237 19.83 3.35 13.83
N SER A 238 21.05 3.17 13.32
CA SER A 238 21.25 2.54 12.03
C SER A 238 21.02 1.04 12.11
N ASN A 239 20.27 0.50 11.16
CA ASN A 239 20.09 -0.93 10.98
C ASN A 239 19.56 -1.65 12.25
N VAL A 240 18.47 -1.16 12.83
CA VAL A 240 17.81 -1.69 14.02
C VAL A 240 16.44 -2.26 13.64
N ALA A 241 16.13 -3.47 14.12
CA ALA A 241 14.87 -4.15 13.83
C ALA A 241 14.33 -4.88 15.07
N SER A 242 13.00 -4.97 15.20
CA SER A 242 12.36 -5.69 16.31
C SER A 242 12.20 -7.17 15.95
N TYR A 243 13.09 -8.03 16.43
CA TYR A 243 13.05 -9.47 16.17
C TYR A 243 13.70 -10.27 17.32
N GLN A 244 13.67 -11.60 17.25
CA GLN A 244 14.25 -12.51 18.27
C GLN A 244 13.69 -12.39 19.69
N GLY A 245 12.57 -11.70 19.90
CA GLY A 245 11.90 -11.61 21.19
C GLY A 245 12.66 -10.74 22.20
N THR A 246 13.39 -9.72 21.73
CA THR A 246 14.29 -8.91 22.56
C THR A 246 13.63 -7.63 23.12
N ALA A 247 12.62 -7.10 22.42
CA ALA A 247 11.86 -5.92 22.82
C ALA A 247 10.84 -6.22 23.93
N ASN A 248 11.31 -6.44 25.15
CA ASN A 248 10.48 -6.82 26.30
C ASN A 248 9.82 -5.61 26.98
N TRP A 249 8.48 -5.55 26.92
CA TRP A 249 7.66 -4.59 27.65
C TRP A 249 6.24 -5.13 27.87
N ASN A 250 5.42 -4.42 28.65
CA ASN A 250 4.04 -4.83 29.00
C ASN A 250 3.95 -6.23 29.64
N GLY A 251 4.95 -6.59 30.46
CA GLY A 251 5.01 -7.90 31.11
C GLY A 251 5.43 -9.07 30.22
N SER A 252 5.78 -8.83 28.95
CA SER A 252 6.37 -9.87 28.09
C SER A 252 7.83 -10.14 28.45
N THR A 253 8.24 -11.41 28.35
CA THR A 253 9.65 -11.84 28.46
C THR A 253 10.21 -12.41 27.16
N ASN A 254 9.40 -12.49 26.10
CA ASN A 254 9.75 -13.06 24.80
C ASN A 254 9.53 -12.05 23.66
N GLY A 255 9.75 -10.76 23.95
CA GLY A 255 9.50 -9.64 23.06
C GLY A 255 8.03 -9.27 22.97
N ASN A 256 7.76 -8.11 22.38
CA ASN A 256 6.42 -7.62 22.12
C ASN A 256 6.48 -6.63 20.94
N LEU A 257 5.33 -6.29 20.37
CA LEU A 257 5.21 -5.31 19.29
C LEU A 257 5.73 -3.95 19.76
N THR A 258 6.51 -3.30 18.90
CA THR A 258 7.08 -1.97 19.15
C THR A 258 6.28 -0.90 18.43
N THR A 259 6.34 0.34 18.94
CA THR A 259 5.73 1.50 18.27
C THR A 259 6.27 1.58 16.85
N VAL A 260 5.37 1.69 15.87
CA VAL A 260 5.77 1.79 14.46
C VAL A 260 6.74 2.95 14.25
N GLY A 261 7.77 2.74 13.44
CA GLY A 261 8.81 3.73 13.14
C GLY A 261 9.78 4.03 14.28
N SER A 262 9.62 3.42 15.46
CA SER A 262 10.43 3.82 16.63
C SER A 262 11.91 3.44 16.54
N ALA A 263 12.32 2.60 15.57
CA ALA A 263 13.73 2.37 15.26
C ALA A 263 14.43 3.61 14.66
N GLY A 264 13.64 4.51 14.07
CA GLY A 264 14.09 5.75 13.46
C GLY A 264 14.50 5.61 11.98
N PRO A 265 14.73 6.73 11.29
CA PRO A 265 14.92 6.78 9.84
C PRO A 265 16.20 6.11 9.35
N LEU A 266 17.19 5.88 10.21
CA LEU A 266 18.41 5.16 9.85
C LEU A 266 18.21 3.63 9.74
N SER A 267 17.00 3.15 10.02
CA SER A 267 16.58 1.76 9.86
C SER A 267 15.46 1.58 8.84
N GLU A 268 15.09 2.66 8.14
CA GLU A 268 14.12 2.59 7.04
C GLU A 268 14.77 1.99 5.79
N SER A 269 13.94 1.51 4.86
CA SER A 269 14.40 1.14 3.51
C SER A 269 14.84 2.38 2.72
N TYR A 270 15.36 2.15 1.51
CA TYR A 270 15.68 3.24 0.58
C TYR A 270 14.50 4.17 0.29
N TYR A 271 13.29 3.62 0.18
CA TYR A 271 12.06 4.39 -0.07
C TYR A 271 11.47 5.01 1.20
N GLY A 272 12.06 4.78 2.37
CA GLY A 272 11.60 5.34 3.64
C GLY A 272 10.51 4.53 4.34
N THR A 273 10.29 3.27 3.95
CA THR A 273 9.39 2.37 4.70
C THR A 273 10.06 1.91 5.99
N ALA A 274 9.29 1.88 7.07
CA ALA A 274 9.74 1.40 8.37
C ALA A 274 9.16 0.01 8.69
N ASP A 275 9.81 -0.66 9.64
CA ASP A 275 9.38 -1.94 10.21
C ASP A 275 9.09 -3.03 9.16
N MET A 276 9.79 -3.00 8.02
CA MET A 276 9.75 -4.11 7.05
C MET A 276 10.64 -5.27 7.49
N ALA A 277 11.50 -5.06 8.49
CA ALA A 277 12.26 -6.09 9.18
C ALA A 277 11.73 -6.26 10.62
N GLY A 278 10.96 -7.32 10.85
CA GLY A 278 10.41 -7.65 12.15
C GLY A 278 9.18 -6.82 12.56
N ASN A 279 8.95 -6.71 13.87
CA ASN A 279 7.74 -6.19 14.50
C ASN A 279 6.51 -7.09 14.27
N ALA A 280 5.98 -7.11 13.05
CA ALA A 280 4.86 -7.97 12.64
C ALA A 280 4.96 -8.38 11.16
N TRP A 281 4.44 -9.56 10.84
CA TRP A 281 4.21 -9.98 9.46
C TRP A 281 3.19 -9.07 8.78
N ASP A 282 3.41 -8.80 7.50
CA ASP A 282 2.47 -8.10 6.60
C ASP A 282 1.70 -9.10 5.74
N TRP A 283 0.38 -9.11 5.83
CA TRP A 283 -0.47 -9.75 4.82
C TRP A 283 -0.34 -9.07 3.46
N LEU A 284 -0.13 -9.89 2.42
CA LEU A 284 -0.11 -9.47 1.02
C LEU A 284 -1.27 -10.11 0.25
N GLU A 285 -1.72 -9.46 -0.82
CA GLU A 285 -2.81 -10.01 -1.65
C GLU A 285 -2.39 -11.16 -2.56
N THR A 286 -1.08 -11.41 -2.71
CA THR A 286 -0.56 -12.49 -3.55
C THR A 286 -1.03 -13.86 -3.05
N ILE A 287 -1.72 -14.58 -3.94
CA ILE A 287 -2.21 -15.94 -3.71
C ILE A 287 -1.05 -16.93 -3.86
N VAL A 288 -0.96 -17.90 -2.96
CA VAL A 288 0.00 -19.00 -3.06
C VAL A 288 -0.74 -20.29 -3.41
N TYR A 289 -0.49 -20.78 -4.62
CA TYR A 289 -1.02 -22.06 -5.10
C TYR A 289 -0.10 -23.20 -4.65
N THR A 290 -0.55 -24.05 -3.73
CA THR A 290 0.21 -25.24 -3.34
C THR A 290 -0.22 -26.43 -4.21
N SER A 291 0.72 -27.04 -4.93
CA SER A 291 0.42 -28.05 -5.98
C SER A 291 0.08 -29.44 -5.43
N VAL A 292 -0.44 -29.57 -4.21
CA VAL A 292 -0.73 -30.87 -3.59
C VAL A 292 -2.01 -30.80 -2.76
N ASN A 293 -3.12 -31.13 -3.43
CA ASN A 293 -4.35 -31.67 -2.82
C ASN A 293 -4.70 -31.22 -1.39
N VAL A 294 -5.32 -30.06 -1.18
CA VAL A 294 -6.59 -29.93 -0.45
C VAL A 294 -7.23 -28.60 -0.86
N ARG A 295 -8.55 -28.60 -1.05
CA ARG A 295 -9.39 -27.43 -1.36
C ARG A 295 -9.48 -26.40 -0.20
N ASP A 296 -8.53 -26.43 0.75
CA ASP A 296 -8.52 -25.66 2.00
C ASP A 296 -7.12 -25.11 2.37
N GLU A 297 -6.11 -25.22 1.50
CA GLU A 297 -4.70 -24.84 1.79
C GLU A 297 -4.12 -23.73 0.88
N ASP A 298 -4.96 -23.05 0.08
CA ASP A 298 -4.50 -21.87 -0.67
C ASP A 298 -4.32 -20.69 0.31
N GLY A 299 -3.08 -20.25 0.45
CA GLY A 299 -2.71 -19.17 1.37
C GLY A 299 -2.59 -17.81 0.70
N ARG A 300 -2.33 -16.81 1.53
CA ARG A 300 -1.87 -15.49 1.11
C ARG A 300 -0.43 -15.29 1.54
N ARG A 301 0.37 -14.64 0.69
CA ARG A 301 1.77 -14.33 1.00
C ARG A 301 1.85 -13.45 2.24
N VAL A 302 2.92 -13.65 3.00
CA VAL A 302 3.28 -12.77 4.10
C VAL A 302 4.77 -12.47 4.07
N TRP A 303 5.13 -11.26 4.47
CA TRP A 303 6.52 -10.79 4.52
C TRP A 303 6.84 -10.02 5.81
N GLY A 304 8.12 -9.71 6.01
CA GLY A 304 8.63 -8.85 7.08
C GLY A 304 8.92 -9.53 8.41
N ALA A 305 8.25 -10.64 8.72
CA ALA A 305 8.36 -11.38 9.98
C ALA A 305 7.95 -10.64 11.26
N GLY A 306 7.67 -11.41 12.31
CA GLY A 306 7.28 -10.89 13.62
C GLY A 306 8.45 -10.61 14.57
N HIS A 307 8.15 -9.87 15.63
CA HIS A 307 9.08 -9.50 16.71
C HIS A 307 9.80 -10.67 17.41
N ASP A 308 9.29 -11.89 17.29
CA ASP A 308 9.80 -13.11 17.90
C ASP A 308 10.46 -14.07 16.89
N ASN A 309 10.56 -13.68 15.61
CA ASN A 309 11.11 -14.52 14.56
C ASN A 309 12.63 -14.39 14.41
N ASN A 310 13.22 -15.37 13.70
CA ASN A 310 14.64 -15.40 13.36
C ASN A 310 14.94 -14.37 12.26
N PRO A 311 16.11 -13.72 12.26
CA PRO A 311 16.50 -12.78 11.21
C PRO A 311 16.50 -13.36 9.81
N THR A 312 16.59 -14.68 9.64
CA THR A 312 16.46 -15.31 8.33
C THR A 312 15.09 -15.05 7.70
N ASN A 313 14.03 -14.87 8.49
CA ASN A 313 12.66 -14.82 8.00
C ASN A 313 12.28 -13.53 7.25
N PHE A 314 13.16 -12.51 7.26
CA PHE A 314 12.94 -11.24 6.57
C PHE A 314 14.11 -10.86 5.65
N ARG A 315 14.92 -11.85 5.23
CA ARG A 315 15.96 -11.64 4.21
C ARG A 315 15.38 -11.71 2.80
N ALA A 316 15.98 -10.96 1.88
CA ALA A 316 15.68 -10.99 0.45
C ALA A 316 15.76 -12.43 -0.14
N ASP A 317 16.77 -13.19 0.28
CA ASP A 317 17.09 -14.55 -0.17
C ASP A 317 16.30 -15.68 0.55
N HIS A 318 15.39 -15.32 1.46
CA HIS A 318 14.70 -16.33 2.25
C HIS A 318 13.55 -17.02 1.50
N ASN A 319 13.19 -18.22 1.99
CA ASN A 319 12.01 -18.92 1.55
C ASN A 319 10.75 -18.13 1.91
N VAL A 320 9.85 -18.06 0.93
CA VAL A 320 8.58 -17.37 1.02
C VAL A 320 7.66 -17.97 2.07
N HIS A 321 7.08 -17.10 2.90
CA HIS A 321 6.08 -17.49 3.89
C HIS A 321 4.68 -17.22 3.34
N HIS A 322 3.75 -18.06 3.75
CA HIS A 322 2.32 -17.86 3.53
C HIS A 322 1.55 -18.45 4.69
N PHE A 323 0.37 -17.91 4.93
CA PHE A 323 -0.57 -18.46 5.90
C PHE A 323 -1.93 -18.63 5.22
N VAL A 324 -2.76 -19.51 5.77
CA VAL A 324 -4.15 -19.64 5.31
C VAL A 324 -4.86 -18.32 5.58
N ALA A 325 -5.68 -17.84 4.64
CA ALA A 325 -6.30 -16.51 4.70
C ALA A 325 -7.15 -16.26 5.96
N THR A 326 -7.56 -17.31 6.68
CA THR A 326 -8.32 -17.24 7.94
C THR A 326 -7.46 -17.18 9.20
N GLU A 327 -6.13 -17.28 9.09
CA GLU A 327 -5.23 -17.21 10.25
C GLU A 327 -5.08 -15.79 10.80
N ASP A 328 -5.17 -15.62 12.11
CA ASP A 328 -5.13 -14.32 12.79
C ASP A 328 -4.11 -14.30 13.94
N ARG A 329 -2.83 -14.41 13.58
CA ARG A 329 -1.74 -14.62 14.56
C ARG A 329 -1.40 -13.35 15.36
N ARG A 330 -0.80 -13.56 16.55
CA ARG A 330 -0.38 -12.49 17.49
C ARG A 330 0.60 -11.45 16.93
N ASN A 331 1.30 -11.78 15.85
CA ASN A 331 2.35 -11.00 15.21
C ASN A 331 2.08 -10.87 13.70
N LEU A 332 0.82 -11.01 13.27
CA LEU A 332 0.40 -10.91 11.88
C LEU A 332 -0.58 -9.76 11.74
N GLY A 333 -0.16 -8.76 10.96
CA GLY A 333 -0.89 -7.55 10.64
C GLY A 333 -0.83 -7.28 9.14
N PHE A 334 -0.88 -6.02 8.76
CA PHE A 334 -0.82 -5.61 7.36
C PHE A 334 -0.46 -4.13 7.23
N ARG A 335 -0.03 -3.76 6.02
CA ARG A 335 0.01 -2.38 5.53
C ARG A 335 -0.77 -2.30 4.23
N VAL A 336 -1.16 -1.09 3.85
CA VAL A 336 -1.88 -0.83 2.60
C VAL A 336 -0.99 -0.03 1.65
N ALA A 337 -1.31 -0.08 0.37
CA ALA A 337 -0.70 0.68 -0.70
C ALA A 337 -1.78 1.34 -1.56
N ARG A 338 -1.38 2.26 -2.42
CA ARG A 338 -2.20 2.90 -3.43
C ARG A 338 -1.33 3.27 -4.63
N TYR A 339 -1.95 3.45 -5.79
CA TYR A 339 -1.24 4.01 -6.94
C TYR A 339 -0.76 5.43 -6.62
N ALA A 340 0.42 5.80 -7.13
CA ALA A 340 0.93 7.15 -6.95
C ALA A 340 0.03 8.13 -7.70
N GLN A 341 -0.48 9.16 -7.01
CA GLN A 341 -1.47 10.07 -7.61
C GLN A 341 -0.84 11.21 -8.44
N GLU A 342 0.49 11.27 -8.53
CA GLU A 342 1.20 12.32 -9.26
C GLU A 342 1.92 11.69 -10.46
N ALA A 343 1.15 11.29 -11.47
CA ALA A 343 1.71 11.05 -12.80
C ALA A 343 2.29 12.37 -13.31
N LEU A 344 3.54 12.38 -13.77
CA LEU A 344 4.16 13.59 -14.33
C LEU A 344 3.38 14.10 -15.55
N PHE A 345 2.64 13.22 -16.23
CA PHE A 345 1.77 13.54 -17.35
C PHE A 345 0.34 13.09 -17.06
N ALA A 346 -0.65 13.92 -17.40
CA ALA A 346 -2.07 13.58 -17.24
C ALA A 346 -2.55 12.46 -18.21
N GLY A 347 -1.70 12.06 -19.14
CA GLY A 347 -1.90 10.95 -20.06
C GLY A 347 -1.14 9.69 -19.68
N ASP A 348 -0.27 9.74 -18.67
CA ASP A 348 0.47 8.60 -18.12
C ASP A 348 -0.48 7.85 -17.18
N PHE A 349 -1.15 6.85 -17.72
CA PHE A 349 -2.20 6.10 -17.04
C PHE A 349 -1.66 4.87 -16.32
N ASP A 350 -0.60 4.27 -16.85
CA ASP A 350 0.08 3.14 -16.23
C ASP A 350 1.17 3.54 -15.24
N LEU A 351 1.41 4.85 -15.07
CA LEU A 351 2.20 5.47 -13.99
C LEU A 351 3.67 5.06 -14.04
N ASP A 352 4.21 4.96 -15.26
CA ASP A 352 5.59 4.57 -15.52
C ASP A 352 6.52 5.74 -15.89
N ASP A 353 6.02 6.98 -15.72
CA ASP A 353 6.69 8.25 -16.01
C ASP A 353 6.92 8.53 -17.52
N ASP A 354 6.22 7.83 -18.41
CA ASP A 354 6.11 8.18 -19.82
C ASP A 354 4.66 8.16 -20.35
N VAL A 355 4.47 8.58 -21.61
CA VAL A 355 3.15 8.54 -22.26
C VAL A 355 3.27 7.81 -23.59
N ASP A 356 2.88 6.55 -23.65
CA ASP A 356 3.03 5.66 -24.79
C ASP A 356 1.79 4.77 -25.07
N GLU A 357 1.93 3.65 -25.78
CA GLU A 357 0.79 2.77 -26.10
C GLU A 357 0.33 1.92 -24.88
N ASN A 358 1.20 1.71 -23.89
CA ASN A 358 0.93 0.96 -22.69
C ASN A 358 -0.10 1.69 -21.81
N ASP A 359 -0.07 3.02 -21.77
CA ASP A 359 -1.14 3.83 -21.16
C ASP A 359 -2.55 3.46 -21.63
N LEU A 360 -2.70 3.04 -22.88
CA LEU A 360 -4.01 2.66 -23.39
C LEU A 360 -4.33 1.20 -23.13
N THR A 361 -3.31 0.34 -23.06
CA THR A 361 -3.42 -1.10 -23.21
C THR A 361 -3.07 -1.90 -21.95
N ASP A 362 -2.47 -1.28 -20.93
CA ASP A 362 -2.20 -1.95 -19.65
C ASP A 362 -3.51 -2.54 -19.11
N PRO A 363 -3.52 -3.82 -18.73
CA PRO A 363 -4.74 -4.56 -18.39
C PRO A 363 -5.41 -4.06 -17.11
N THR A 364 -4.74 -3.24 -16.30
CA THR A 364 -5.21 -2.81 -14.98
C THR A 364 -5.25 -1.29 -14.83
N LEU A 365 -4.21 -0.62 -15.31
CA LEU A 365 -3.99 0.81 -15.18
C LEU A 365 -4.32 1.58 -16.46
N GLY A 366 -4.31 0.91 -17.59
CA GLY A 366 -4.50 1.53 -18.88
C GLY A 366 -5.92 2.06 -19.08
N TRP A 367 -6.05 3.05 -19.97
CA TRP A 367 -7.31 3.70 -20.30
C TRP A 367 -8.40 2.71 -20.69
N SER A 368 -8.08 1.67 -21.47
CA SER A 368 -9.07 0.69 -21.92
C SER A 368 -9.67 -0.11 -20.75
N ALA A 369 -8.86 -0.43 -19.74
CA ALA A 369 -9.31 -1.17 -18.56
C ALA A 369 -10.16 -0.29 -17.63
N ARG A 370 -9.90 1.01 -17.61
CA ARG A 370 -10.47 1.99 -16.65
C ARG A 370 -11.53 2.92 -17.24
N TYR A 371 -11.80 2.84 -18.54
CA TYR A 371 -12.79 3.68 -19.20
C TYR A 371 -14.21 3.47 -18.64
N GLY A 372 -14.82 4.56 -18.17
CA GLY A 372 -16.14 4.55 -17.54
C GLY A 372 -16.15 4.14 -16.07
N ILE A 373 -14.98 3.80 -15.49
CA ILE A 373 -14.80 3.58 -14.05
C ILE A 373 -14.32 4.89 -13.42
N ASP A 374 -13.14 5.32 -13.81
CA ASP A 374 -12.50 6.55 -13.34
C ASP A 374 -11.77 7.34 -14.43
N LEU A 375 -11.64 6.79 -15.63
CA LEU A 375 -11.16 7.49 -16.83
C LEU A 375 -12.27 7.69 -17.86
N ASP A 376 -12.22 8.78 -18.62
CA ASP A 376 -13.21 9.10 -19.66
C ASP A 376 -12.58 9.61 -20.97
N GLY A 377 -13.41 10.13 -21.88
CA GLY A 377 -12.95 10.64 -23.18
C GLY A 377 -12.08 11.90 -23.07
N SER A 378 -12.21 12.69 -22.00
CA SER A 378 -11.33 13.82 -21.71
C SER A 378 -9.92 13.34 -21.37
N ASP A 379 -9.81 12.25 -20.61
CA ASP A 379 -8.52 11.66 -20.28
C ASP A 379 -7.84 11.11 -21.53
N PHE A 380 -8.56 10.41 -22.41
CA PHE A 380 -7.99 9.99 -23.71
C PHE A 380 -7.42 11.16 -24.52
N LEU A 381 -8.06 12.33 -24.46
CA LEU A 381 -7.54 13.54 -25.10
C LEU A 381 -6.29 14.09 -24.41
N ASN A 382 -6.11 13.91 -23.09
CA ASN A 382 -4.85 14.21 -22.40
C ASN A 382 -3.73 13.32 -22.94
N TRP A 383 -3.97 12.01 -22.99
CA TRP A 383 -3.05 11.04 -23.58
C TRP A 383 -2.65 11.43 -25.02
N GLN A 384 -3.62 11.69 -25.90
CA GLN A 384 -3.32 12.09 -27.29
C GLN A 384 -2.46 13.37 -27.38
N ARG A 385 -2.62 14.30 -26.45
CA ARG A 385 -1.82 15.53 -26.41
C ARG A 385 -0.41 15.31 -25.90
N GLN A 386 -0.21 14.29 -25.07
CA GLN A 386 1.05 14.03 -24.37
C GLN A 386 1.81 12.83 -24.93
N PHE A 387 1.26 12.07 -25.85
CA PHE A 387 1.90 10.91 -26.47
C PHE A 387 3.33 11.18 -26.93
N GLY A 388 4.27 10.37 -26.45
CA GLY A 388 5.72 10.49 -26.62
C GLY A 388 6.43 11.37 -25.58
N SER A 389 5.74 11.82 -24.52
CA SER A 389 6.37 12.51 -23.38
C SER A 389 7.03 11.49 -22.45
N SER A 390 8.15 11.84 -21.79
CA SER A 390 8.84 10.95 -20.86
C SER A 390 9.75 11.76 -19.93
N ASP A 391 9.81 11.40 -18.65
CA ASP A 391 10.84 11.87 -17.71
C ASP A 391 11.93 10.80 -17.46
N VAL A 392 11.82 9.64 -18.12
CA VAL A 392 12.84 8.60 -18.10
C VAL A 392 14.07 9.11 -18.86
N PRO A 393 15.29 9.08 -18.26
CA PRO A 393 16.50 9.50 -18.95
C PRO A 393 16.70 8.66 -20.22
N GLN A 394 16.54 9.28 -21.39
CA GLN A 394 16.76 8.65 -22.69
C GLN A 394 18.17 8.07 -22.74
N THR A 395 18.30 6.74 -22.62
CA THR A 395 19.51 6.05 -23.04
C THR A 395 19.52 6.12 -24.56
N SER A 396 20.28 7.07 -25.10
CA SER A 396 20.38 7.27 -26.54
C SER A 396 20.97 6.01 -27.20
N SER A 397 20.12 5.14 -27.71
CA SER A 397 20.52 4.22 -28.77
C SER A 397 20.53 5.05 -30.07
N ALA A 398 21.68 5.66 -30.34
CA ALA A 398 21.92 6.37 -31.59
C ALA A 398 21.86 5.35 -32.75
N THR A 399 20.68 5.13 -33.30
CA THR A 399 20.53 4.51 -34.61
C THR A 399 21.08 5.50 -35.62
N VAL A 400 22.28 5.21 -36.13
CA VAL A 400 22.91 6.00 -37.18
C VAL A 400 22.01 5.92 -38.42
N VAL A 401 21.24 6.98 -38.66
CA VAL A 401 20.51 7.18 -39.93
C VAL A 401 21.57 7.38 -41.02
N PRO A 402 21.65 6.53 -42.05
CA PRO A 402 22.56 6.78 -43.17
C PRO A 402 22.05 7.98 -43.97
N GLU A 403 22.83 9.05 -44.06
CA GLU A 403 22.48 10.19 -44.91
C GLU A 403 22.38 9.77 -46.40
N PRO A 404 21.37 10.24 -47.16
CA PRO A 404 21.30 9.99 -48.57
C PRO A 404 22.38 10.80 -49.30
N SER A 405 23.09 10.16 -50.22
CA SER A 405 24.14 10.78 -51.03
C SER A 405 23.58 11.96 -51.82
N SER A 406 24.06 13.16 -51.51
CA SER A 406 23.74 14.41 -52.18
C SER A 406 23.91 14.30 -53.71
N SER A 407 22.80 14.20 -54.44
CA SER A 407 22.79 14.36 -55.89
C SER A 407 22.06 15.66 -56.23
N LEU A 408 22.82 16.60 -56.77
CA LEU A 408 22.41 17.91 -57.26
C LEU A 408 21.16 17.81 -58.17
N LEU A 409 20.11 18.58 -57.86
CA LEU A 409 19.13 19.00 -58.85
C LEU A 409 18.97 20.53 -58.79
N LEU A 410 19.44 21.18 -59.84
CA LEU A 410 19.46 22.62 -60.05
C LEU A 410 18.32 23.00 -61.00
N ILE A 411 17.23 23.61 -60.53
CA ILE A 411 16.25 24.26 -61.41
C ILE A 411 15.74 25.59 -60.80
N GLY A 412 16.23 26.67 -61.42
CA GLY A 412 15.61 27.96 -61.75
C GLY A 412 14.48 28.57 -60.90
N LEU A 413 14.80 29.64 -60.17
CA LEU A 413 13.84 30.63 -59.67
C LEU A 413 13.82 31.86 -60.60
N VAL A 414 12.70 32.07 -61.30
CA VAL A 414 12.38 33.35 -61.97
C VAL A 414 11.68 34.24 -60.96
N THR A 415 12.31 35.36 -60.60
CA THR A 415 11.75 36.42 -59.75
C THR A 415 11.10 37.53 -60.58
N VAL A 416 9.83 37.85 -60.28
CA VAL A 416 9.20 39.12 -60.64
C VAL A 416 8.41 39.65 -59.44
N ALA A 417 8.93 40.68 -58.79
CA ALA A 417 8.19 41.74 -58.07
C ALA A 417 9.24 42.85 -57.80
N GLY A 418 9.13 44.05 -58.36
CA GLY A 418 8.09 45.03 -58.01
C GLY A 418 8.60 45.89 -56.85
N ARG A 419 9.59 46.78 -57.10
CA ARG A 419 9.43 48.25 -57.10
C ARG A 419 8.80 48.86 -55.82
N PHE A 420 9.63 49.62 -55.09
CA PHE A 420 9.50 51.06 -54.76
C PHE A 420 9.81 51.36 -53.28
N LEU A 421 10.73 52.30 -53.08
CA LEU A 421 10.84 53.38 -52.07
C LEU A 421 12.22 54.02 -52.37
N TYR A 422 12.39 55.14 -53.11
CA TYR A 422 12.10 56.56 -52.78
C TYR A 422 12.68 56.93 -51.39
N ARG A 423 13.56 57.93 -51.16
CA ARG A 423 14.07 59.08 -51.94
C ARG A 423 15.14 59.85 -51.11
N ASP A 424 16.07 60.52 -51.83
CA ASP A 424 16.96 61.67 -51.52
C ASP A 424 17.98 61.57 -50.35
N ILE A 425 19.16 62.21 -50.37
CA ILE A 425 19.46 63.64 -50.57
C ILE A 425 20.95 63.86 -50.98
N GLY A 426 21.20 64.82 -51.90
CA GLY A 426 22.36 65.74 -51.99
C GLY A 426 23.76 65.15 -52.28
N GLY A 427 24.54 65.54 -53.29
CA GLY A 427 24.73 66.86 -53.90
C GLY A 427 25.93 67.57 -53.26
N LEU A 428 27.08 67.60 -53.96
CA LEU A 428 28.03 68.73 -54.11
C LEU A 428 29.40 68.24 -54.64
N GLY A 429 29.94 68.99 -55.62
CA GLY A 429 31.37 69.24 -55.78
C GLY A 429 32.12 68.36 -56.76
#